data_AF-A0A5M9NN24-F1
#
_entry.id   AF-A0A5M9NN24-F1
#
_cell.length_a   1.000
_cell.length_b   1.000
_cell.length_c   1.000
_cell.angle_alpha   90.00
_cell.angle_beta   90.00
_cell.angle_gamma   90.00
#
_symmetry.space_group_name_H-M   'P 1'
#
loop_
_entity.id
_entity.type
_entity.pdbx_description
1 polymer ?
#
loop_
_entity_poly.entity_id
_entity_poly.type
_entity_poly.pdbx_seq_one_letter_code
_entity_poly.pdbx_strand_id
1 'polypeptide(L)' 'MRSRNKIKLSKETKKDMVNKIKNYFLNEREEEIGDLAAGLILEFTIEELAPEFYNQGVYDSYKYMNERVEDLLSIQTY' A
#
# COMPACT_ATOMS: atom_id res chain seq x y z
N MET A 1 16.23 4.49 -15.98
CA MET A 1 15.07 4.64 -15.06
C MET A 1 15.08 3.44 -14.13
N ARG A 2 15.13 3.65 -12.80
CA ARG A 2 15.08 2.56 -11.82
C ARG A 2 13.77 1.79 -12.05
N SER A 3 13.87 0.49 -12.27
CA SER A 3 12.72 -0.41 -12.30
C SER A 3 11.96 -0.20 -11.00
N ARG A 4 10.85 0.56 -11.05
CA ARG A 4 9.96 0.72 -9.89
C ARG A 4 9.51 -0.69 -9.55
N ASN A 5 9.93 -1.20 -8.40
CA ASN A 5 9.44 -2.46 -7.86
C ASN A 5 7.92 -2.33 -7.79
N LYS A 6 7.22 -2.83 -8.82
CA LYS A 6 5.76 -2.84 -8.84
C LYS A 6 5.33 -3.64 -7.62
N ILE A 7 4.53 -3.03 -6.76
CA ILE A 7 3.92 -3.71 -5.63
C ILE A 7 3.23 -4.97 -6.19
N LYS A 8 3.74 -6.14 -5.83
CA LYS A 8 3.27 -7.42 -6.34
C LYS A 8 2.20 -7.95 -5.41
N LEU A 9 0.97 -8.00 -5.93
CA LEU A 9 -0.17 -8.59 -5.23
C LEU A 9 -0.44 -9.99 -5.79
N SER A 10 -0.86 -10.91 -4.91
CA SER A 10 -1.36 -12.21 -5.34
C SER A 10 -2.65 -12.05 -6.15
N LYS A 11 -3.01 -13.05 -6.96
CA LYS A 11 -4.27 -13.03 -7.73
C LYS A 11 -5.49 -12.93 -6.82
N GLU A 12 -5.47 -13.62 -5.69
CA GLU A 12 -6.53 -13.60 -4.67
C GLU A 12 -6.66 -12.21 -4.06
N THR A 13 -5.56 -11.60 -3.62
CA THR A 13 -5.57 -10.25 -3.05
C THR A 13 -6.06 -9.21 -4.07
N LYS A 14 -5.66 -9.33 -5.35
CA LYS A 14 -6.20 -8.45 -6.41
C LYS A 14 -7.71 -8.60 -6.56
N LYS A 15 -8.22 -9.83 -6.59
CA LYS A 15 -9.66 -10.09 -6.71
C LYS A 15 -10.44 -9.48 -5.55
N ASP A 16 -9.94 -9.64 -4.33
CA ASP A 16 -10.58 -9.07 -3.14
C ASP A 16 -10.56 -7.55 -3.16
N MET A 17 -9.46 -6.94 -3.60
CA MET A 17 -9.36 -5.49 -3.76
C MET A 17 -10.32 -4.95 -4.83
N VAL A 18 -10.44 -5.65 -5.97
CA VAL A 18 -11.44 -5.32 -7.01
C VAL A 18 -12.85 -5.36 -6.43
N ASN A 19 -13.21 -6.39 -5.66
CA ASN A 19 -14.52 -6.48 -5.01
C ASN A 19 -14.76 -5.33 -4.01
N LYS A 20 -13.74 -4.94 -3.24
CA LYS A 20 -13.84 -3.78 -2.33
C LYS A 20 -14.12 -2.48 -3.09
N ILE A 21 -13.46 -2.27 -4.23
CA ILE A 21 -13.70 -1.09 -5.08
C ILE A 21 -15.13 -1.11 -5.62
N LYS A 22 -15.60 -2.24 -6.14
CA LYS A 22 -17.00 -2.39 -6.62
C LYS A 22 -18.00 -2.06 -5.51
N ASN A 23 -17.80 -2.63 -4.32
CA ASN A 23 -18.68 -2.40 -3.18
C ASN A 23 -18.68 -0.93 -2.74
N TYR A 24 -17.53 -0.26 -2.77
CA TYR A 24 -17.44 1.17 -2.47
C TYR A 24 -18.26 2.01 -3.46
N PHE A 25 -18.15 1.75 -4.76
CA PHE A 25 -18.93 2.47 -5.76
C PHE A 25 -20.43 2.20 -5.62
N LEU A 26 -20.82 0.95 -5.37
CA LEU A 26 -22.21 0.61 -5.16
C LEU A 26 -22.79 1.32 -3.92
N ASN A 27 -22.07 1.32 -2.80
CA ASN A 27 -22.59 1.85 -1.53
C ASN A 27 -22.52 3.37 -1.45
N GLU A 28 -21.43 3.98 -1.92
CA GLU A 28 -21.19 5.42 -1.75
C GLU A 28 -21.66 6.25 -2.96
N ARG A 29 -21.87 5.62 -4.11
CA ARG A 29 -22.26 6.29 -5.36
C ARG A 29 -23.51 5.72 -6.02
N GLU A 30 -24.12 4.69 -5.43
CA GLU A 30 -25.23 3.94 -6.04
C GLU A 30 -24.90 3.46 -7.47
N GLU A 31 -23.62 3.22 -7.74
CA GLU A 31 -23.08 2.91 -9.07
C GLU A 31 -22.53 1.48 -9.10
N GLU A 32 -23.16 0.61 -9.89
CA GLU A 32 -22.65 -0.75 -10.10
C GLU A 32 -21.58 -0.75 -11.21
N ILE A 33 -20.35 -1.09 -10.85
CA ILE A 33 -19.23 -1.20 -11.80
C ILE A 33 -18.77 -2.65 -11.94
N GLY A 34 -18.38 -3.03 -13.17
CA GLY A 34 -17.85 -4.35 -13.48
C GLY A 34 -16.39 -4.55 -13.05
N ASP A 35 -15.91 -5.80 -13.11
CA ASP A 35 -14.55 -6.17 -12.70
C ASP A 35 -13.46 -5.46 -13.52
N LEU A 36 -13.71 -5.18 -14.80
CA LEU A 36 -12.77 -4.46 -15.66
C LEU A 36 -12.56 -3.01 -15.17
N ALA A 37 -13.65 -2.28 -14.91
CA ALA A 37 -13.57 -0.89 -14.45
C ALA A 37 -12.91 -0.80 -13.07
N ALA A 38 -13.32 -1.64 -12.13
CA ALA A 38 -12.70 -1.72 -10.82
C ALA A 38 -11.23 -2.16 -10.89
N GLY A 39 -10.88 -3.05 -11.83
CA GLY A 39 -9.51 -3.45 -12.12
C GLY A 39 -8.64 -2.29 -12.60
N LEU A 40 -9.14 -1.44 -13.51
CA LEU A 40 -8.42 -0.26 -13.99
C LEU A 40 -8.19 0.76 -12.87
N ILE A 41 -9.18 0.97 -11.99
CA ILE A 41 -9.04 1.83 -10.81
C ILE A 41 -7.97 1.28 -9.86
N LEU A 42 -7.96 -0.04 -9.64
CA LEU A 42 -6.94 -0.69 -8.81
C LEU A 42 -5.54 -0.52 -9.42
N GLU A 43 -5.40 -0.71 -10.74
CA GLU A 43 -4.12 -0.52 -11.42
C GLU A 43 -3.61 0.92 -11.31
N PHE A 44 -4.47 1.91 -11.58
CA PHE A 44 -4.14 3.32 -11.37
C PHE A 44 -3.68 3.58 -9.93
N THR A 45 -4.41 3.06 -8.95
CA THR A 45 -4.07 3.23 -7.53
C THR A 45 -2.70 2.62 -7.21
N ILE A 46 -2.38 1.44 -7.74
CA ILE A 46 -1.10 0.76 -7.53
C ILE A 46 0.06 1.51 -8.21
N GLU A 47 -0.16 2.05 -9.39
CA GLU A 47 0.91 2.68 -10.18
C GLU A 47 1.20 4.12 -9.74
N GLU A 48 0.16 4.87 -9.40
CA GLU A 48 0.26 6.31 -9.15
C GLU A 48 0.24 6.67 -7.66
N LEU A 49 -0.56 5.97 -6.84
CA LEU A 49 -0.76 6.35 -5.43
C LEU A 49 0.05 5.49 -4.46
N ALA A 50 0.11 4.17 -4.69
CA ALA A 50 0.72 3.22 -3.77
C ALA A 50 2.22 3.44 -3.47
N PRO A 51 3.07 3.97 -4.39
CA PRO A 51 4.45 4.29 -4.06
C PRO A 51 4.60 5.29 -2.90
N GLU A 52 3.70 6.27 -2.78
CA GLU A 52 3.75 7.27 -1.71
C GLU A 52 3.51 6.62 -0.35
N PHE A 53 2.43 5.81 -0.24
CA PHE A 53 2.12 5.08 0.99
C PHE A 53 3.23 4.08 1.37
N TYR A 54 3.80 3.38 0.38
CA TYR A 54 4.87 2.42 0.63
C TYR A 54 6.14 3.12 1.12
N ASN A 55 6.54 4.22 0.49
CA ASN A 55 7.72 4.99 0.89
C ASN A 55 7.55 5.57 2.29
N GLN A 56 6.38 6.11 2.61
CA GLN A 56 6.06 6.61 3.94
C GLN A 56 6.18 5.48 4.98
N GLY A 57 5.59 4.30 4.72
CA GLY A 57 5.70 3.15 5.62
C GLY A 57 7.13 2.64 5.82
N VAL A 58 7.97 2.67 4.77
CA VAL A 58 9.41 2.35 4.89
C VAL A 58 10.12 3.37 5.76
N TYR A 59 9.84 4.66 5.57
CA TYR A 59 10.46 5.73 6.35
C TYR A 59 10.04 5.71 7.82
N ASP A 60 8.77 5.43 8.11
CA ASP A 60 8.26 5.26 9.47
C ASP A 60 8.89 4.04 10.16
N SER A 61 9.05 2.95 9.42
CA SER A 61 9.77 1.75 9.91
C SER A 61 11.23 2.06 10.22
N TYR A 62 11.90 2.86 9.36
CA TYR A 62 13.26 3.33 9.62
C TYR A 62 13.33 4.14 10.91
N LYS A 63 12.45 5.13 11.10
CA LYS A 63 12.42 5.94 12.34
C LYS A 63 12.25 5.08 13.58
N TYR A 64 11.25 4.20 13.57
CA TYR A 64 10.99 3.29 14.68
C TYR A 64 12.22 2.44 15.03
N MET A 65 12.93 1.91 14.03
CA MET A 65 14.13 1.13 14.27
C MET A 65 15.28 1.97 14.83
N ASN A 66 15.46 3.22 14.40
CA ASN A 66 16.50 4.09 14.97
C ASN A 66 16.23 4.40 16.44
N GLU A 67 14.98 4.69 16.81
CA GLU A 67 14.61 4.89 18.21
C GLU A 67 14.98 3.68 19.07
N ARG A 68 14.70 2.46 18.58
CA ARG A 68 15.08 1.23 19.28
C ARG A 68 16.60 1.03 19.38
N VAL A 69 17.35 1.47 18.36
CA VAL A 69 18.82 1.42 18.38
C VAL A 69 19.38 2.45 19.38
N GLU A 70 18.82 3.65 19.44
CA GLU A 70 19.19 4.66 20.45
C GLU A 70 18.91 4.17 21.87
N ASP A 71 17.74 3.58 22.09
CA ASP A 71 17.37 2.94 23.37
C ASP A 71 18.43 1.88 23.76
N LEU A 72 18.88 1.06 22.80
CA LEU A 72 19.90 0.04 23.03
C LEU A 72 21.28 0.64 23.35
N LEU A 73 21.70 1.71 22.68
CA LEU A 73 22.99 2.35 22.96
C LEU A 73 23.04 2.99 24.36
N SER A 74 21.90 3.36 24.92
CA SER A 74 21.81 3.98 26.25
C SER A 74 22.31 3.09 27.40
N ILE A 75 22.38 1.76 27.21
CA ILE A 75 22.80 0.81 28.27
C ILE A 75 24.32 0.55 28.29
N GLN A 76 25.09 1.22 27.42
CA GLN A 76 26.54 1.02 27.36
C GLN A 76 27.22 1.52 28.65
N THR A 77 27.91 0.62 29.35
CA THR A 77 28.75 0.96 30.52
C THR A 77 30.22 1.05 30.11
N TYR A 78 30.93 2.07 30.59
CA TYR A 78 32.37 2.28 30.40
C TYR A 78 33.23 1.32 31.22
#